data_AF-A0A168P892-F1
#
_entry.id   AF-A0A168P892-F1
#
_cell.length_a   1.000
_cell.length_b   1.000
_cell.length_c   1.000
_cell.angle_alpha   90.00
_cell.angle_beta   90.00
_cell.angle_gamma   90.00
#
_symmetry.space_group_name_H-M   'P 1'
#
loop_
_entity.id
_entity.type
_entity.pdbx_description
1 polymer ?
#
loop_
_entity_poly.entity_id
_entity_poly.type
_entity_poly.pdbx_seq_one_letter_code
_entity_poly.pdbx_strand_id
1 'polypeptide(L)'
;MSLAVLNPQEELAHDGVVLANNQHRRQIIKKKVMAIGKMSKHFTVLREYPHLISELKQLNGGKLPLGVLAQGEQGLVNAIANLKTDGKTLKHHILDDTVEQKDRSLQHVILATPNTKVAREGQV
;
A
#
# COMPACT_ATOMS: atom_id res chain seq x y z
N MET A 1 8.85 -52.55 -25.83
CA MET A 1 7.73 -51.59 -26.02
C MET A 1 7.38 -51.05 -24.65
N SER A 2 7.98 -49.93 -24.24
CA SER A 2 7.75 -49.33 -22.92
C SER A 2 6.53 -48.42 -23.03
N LEU A 3 5.41 -48.82 -22.42
CA LEU A 3 4.21 -48.00 -22.33
C LEU A 3 4.48 -46.88 -21.33
N ALA A 4 4.56 -45.64 -21.81
CA ALA A 4 4.50 -44.46 -20.96
C ALA A 4 3.09 -44.40 -20.36
N VAL A 5 2.98 -44.78 -19.09
CA VAL A 5 1.79 -44.53 -18.29
C VAL A 5 1.68 -43.01 -18.14
N LEU A 6 0.80 -42.40 -18.93
CA LEU A 6 0.37 -41.02 -18.74
C LEU A 6 -0.23 -40.93 -17.34
N ASN A 7 0.49 -40.30 -16.42
CA ASN A 7 0.09 -40.03 -15.05
C ASN A 7 -0.96 -38.90 -15.08
N PRO A 8 -2.27 -39.16 -14.85
CA PRO A 8 -3.29 -38.11 -14.95
C PRO A 8 -3.23 -37.05 -13.83
N GLN A 9 -2.33 -37.22 -12.86
CA GLN A 9 -2.22 -36.38 -11.68
C GLN A 9 -1.36 -35.11 -11.87
N GLU A 10 -0.67 -34.94 -13.01
CA GLU A 10 0.15 -33.72 -13.25
C GLU A 10 -0.66 -32.51 -13.76
N GLU A 11 -1.91 -32.67 -14.23
CA GLU A 11 -2.69 -31.54 -14.76
C GLU A 11 -3.38 -30.66 -13.69
N LEU A 12 -3.56 -31.15 -12.46
CA LEU A 12 -4.36 -30.44 -11.46
C LEU A 12 -3.59 -29.38 -10.65
N ALA A 13 -2.26 -29.31 -10.80
CA ALA A 13 -1.42 -28.37 -10.04
C ALA A 13 -1.33 -26.98 -10.69
N HIS A 14 -1.66 -26.84 -11.98
CA HIS A 14 -1.47 -25.58 -12.71
C HIS A 14 -2.52 -24.52 -12.33
N ASP A 15 -3.79 -24.92 -12.13
CA ASP A 15 -4.88 -23.97 -11.84
C ASP A 15 -4.77 -23.30 -10.47
N GLY A 16 -4.27 -24.02 -9.46
CA GLY A 16 -4.07 -23.46 -8.11
C GLY A 16 -3.06 -22.32 -8.08
N VAL A 17 -1.97 -22.44 -8.85
CA VAL A 17 -0.90 -21.43 -8.94
C VAL A 17 -1.38 -20.17 -9.69
N VAL A 18 -2.16 -20.35 -10.76
CA VAL A 18 -2.72 -19.23 -11.55
C VAL A 18 -3.74 -18.43 -10.75
N LEU A 19 -4.59 -19.08 -9.95
CA LEU A 19 -5.57 -18.40 -9.09
C LEU A 19 -4.88 -17.63 -7.95
N ALA A 20 -3.87 -18.22 -7.30
CA ALA A 20 -3.08 -17.55 -6.27
C ALA A 20 -2.34 -16.30 -6.82
N ASN A 21 -1.77 -16.39 -8.02
CA ASN A 21 -1.14 -15.27 -8.71
C ASN A 21 -2.16 -14.15 -9.02
N ASN A 22 -3.36 -14.51 -9.48
CA ASN A 22 -4.44 -13.55 -9.72
C ASN A 22 -4.93 -12.86 -8.43
N GLN A 23 -5.05 -13.58 -7.32
CA GLN A 23 -5.40 -13.01 -6.02
C GLN A 23 -4.31 -12.06 -5.50
N HIS A 24 -3.04 -12.44 -5.62
CA HIS A 24 -1.91 -11.59 -5.26
C HIS A 24 -1.90 -10.29 -6.07
N ARG A 25 -2.04 -10.39 -7.40
CA ARG A 25 -2.12 -9.24 -8.30
C ARG A 25 -3.31 -8.34 -7.97
N ARG A 26 -4.49 -8.92 -7.67
CA ARG A 26 -5.68 -8.16 -7.25
C ARG A 26 -5.41 -7.34 -5.99
N GLN A 27 -4.71 -7.90 -5.00
CA GLN A 27 -4.37 -7.17 -3.78
C GLN A 27 -3.37 -6.05 -4.04
N ILE A 28 -2.37 -6.25 -4.90
CA ILE A 28 -1.45 -5.18 -5.33
C ILE A 28 -2.22 -4.04 -5.97
N ILE A 29 -3.11 -4.33 -6.92
CA ILE A 29 -3.91 -3.32 -7.62
C ILE A 29 -4.80 -2.58 -6.61
N LYS A 30 -5.47 -3.29 -5.71
CA LYS A 30 -6.30 -2.70 -4.66
C LYS A 30 -5.49 -1.74 -3.77
N LYS A 31 -4.29 -2.13 -3.35
CA LYS A 31 -3.39 -1.28 -2.56
C LYS A 31 -2.95 -0.04 -3.34
N LYS A 32 -2.62 -0.18 -4.63
CA LYS A 32 -2.27 0.96 -5.51
C LYS A 32 -3.43 1.96 -5.64
N VAL A 33 -4.64 1.48 -5.90
CA VAL A 33 -5.84 2.33 -5.99
C VAL A 33 -6.11 3.04 -4.66
N MET A 34 -6.03 2.31 -3.54
CA MET A 34 -6.23 2.89 -2.21
C MET A 34 -5.18 3.96 -1.88
N ALA A 35 -3.92 3.73 -2.25
CA ALA A 35 -2.85 4.71 -2.06
C ALA A 35 -3.11 6.00 -2.85
N ILE A 36 -3.56 5.89 -4.11
CA ILE A 36 -3.93 7.05 -4.94
C ILE A 36 -5.09 7.82 -4.29
N GLY A 37 -6.14 7.12 -3.84
CA GLY A 37 -7.28 7.75 -3.16
C GLY A 37 -6.87 8.47 -1.87
N LYS A 38 -6.00 7.85 -1.07
CA LYS A 38 -5.40 8.50 0.10
C LYS A 38 -4.65 9.78 -0.33
N MET A 39 -3.75 9.71 -1.30
CA MET A 39 -2.98 10.88 -1.76
C MET A 39 -3.86 11.99 -2.32
N SER A 40 -4.92 11.66 -3.04
CA SER A 40 -5.92 12.64 -3.49
C SER A 40 -6.52 13.42 -2.32
N LYS A 41 -6.91 12.73 -1.25
CA LYS A 41 -7.43 13.37 -0.04
C LYS A 41 -6.37 14.27 0.62
N HIS A 42 -5.11 13.84 0.67
CA HIS A 42 -4.02 14.66 1.23
C HIS A 42 -3.84 15.95 0.42
N PHE A 43 -3.90 15.86 -0.92
CA PHE A 43 -3.76 17.02 -1.80
C PHE A 43 -4.90 18.03 -1.63
N THR A 44 -6.14 17.56 -1.48
CA THR A 44 -7.30 18.41 -1.18
C THR A 44 -7.08 19.21 0.09
N VAL A 45 -6.67 18.55 1.19
CA VAL A 45 -6.42 19.20 2.48
C VAL A 45 -5.29 20.23 2.37
N LEU A 46 -4.21 19.87 1.66
CA LEU A 46 -3.08 20.78 1.40
C LEU A 46 -3.50 22.06 0.66
N ARG A 47 -4.44 21.94 -0.28
CA ARG A 47 -4.95 23.06 -1.07
C ARG A 47 -5.95 23.92 -0.29
N GLU A 48 -6.82 23.31 0.51
CA GLU A 48 -7.93 23.99 1.18
C GLU A 48 -7.51 24.67 2.49
N TYR A 49 -6.52 24.12 3.19
CA TYR A 49 -6.13 24.60 4.53
C TYR A 49 -4.65 24.99 4.67
N PRO A 50 -4.09 25.82 3.77
CA PRO A 50 -2.65 26.13 3.76
C PRO A 50 -2.17 26.84 5.04
N HIS A 51 -3.02 27.65 5.67
CA HIS A 51 -2.69 28.37 6.90
C HIS A 51 -2.46 27.42 8.09
N LEU A 52 -3.39 26.49 8.31
CA LEU A 52 -3.28 25.47 9.37
C LEU A 52 -2.03 24.59 9.15
N ILE A 53 -1.72 24.26 7.91
CA ILE A 53 -0.54 23.47 7.55
C ILE A 53 0.75 24.24 7.83
N SER A 54 0.81 25.53 7.46
CA SER A 54 1.98 26.37 7.74
C SER A 54 2.22 26.49 9.24
N GLU A 55 1.16 26.74 10.02
CA GLU A 55 1.22 26.80 11.48
C GLU A 55 1.70 25.47 12.07
N LEU A 56 1.07 24.37 11.69
CA LEU A 56 1.44 23.03 12.14
C LEU A 56 2.91 22.71 11.80
N LYS A 57 3.37 23.09 10.60
CA LYS A 57 4.74 22.88 10.15
C LYS A 57 5.73 23.71 10.97
N GLN A 58 5.39 24.94 11.34
CA GLN A 58 6.22 25.78 12.20
C GLN A 58 6.35 25.19 13.61
N LEU A 59 5.23 24.73 14.18
CA LEU A 59 5.20 24.12 15.51
C LEU A 59 5.93 22.76 15.56
N ASN A 60 5.91 21.99 14.47
CA ASN A 60 6.48 20.65 14.41
C ASN A 60 7.89 20.59 13.77
N GLY A 61 8.67 21.67 13.86
CA GLY A 61 10.07 21.68 13.42
C GLY A 61 10.28 21.55 11.91
N GLY A 62 9.36 22.11 11.12
CA GLY A 62 9.49 22.20 9.66
C GLY A 62 8.93 21.00 8.90
N LYS A 63 8.34 20.00 9.57
CA LYS A 63 7.76 18.81 8.93
C LYS A 63 6.30 18.62 9.34
N LEU A 64 5.47 18.10 8.43
CA LEU A 64 4.12 17.71 8.80
C LEU A 64 4.15 16.33 9.50
N PRO A 65 3.43 16.17 10.62
CA PRO A 65 3.29 14.88 11.28
C PRO A 65 2.56 13.87 10.38
N LEU A 66 2.99 12.62 10.40
CA LEU A 66 2.37 11.56 9.60
C LEU A 66 0.93 11.30 10.06
N GLY A 67 0.07 10.91 9.12
CA GLY A 67 -1.32 10.54 9.41
C GLY A 67 -2.28 11.70 9.67
N VAL A 68 -1.79 12.89 10.05
CA VAL A 68 -2.66 14.05 10.35
C VAL A 68 -3.47 14.50 9.14
N LEU A 69 -2.84 14.57 7.95
CA LEU A 69 -3.52 14.93 6.71
C LEU A 69 -4.63 13.93 6.31
N ALA A 70 -4.52 12.67 6.73
CA ALA A 70 -5.54 11.67 6.43
C ALA A 70 -6.86 11.93 7.19
N GLN A 71 -6.80 12.63 8.33
CA GLN A 71 -7.96 13.03 9.13
C GLN A 71 -8.62 14.32 8.62
N GLY A 72 -8.00 15.05 7.69
CA GLY A 72 -8.53 16.30 7.15
C GLY A 72 -8.33 17.49 8.09
N GLU A 73 -9.22 18.48 8.00
CA GLU A 73 -9.17 19.71 8.80
C GLU A 73 -9.13 19.44 10.31
N GLN A 74 -9.99 18.55 10.80
CA GLN A 74 -10.08 18.24 12.23
C GLN A 74 -8.76 17.67 12.77
N GLY A 75 -8.06 16.86 11.95
CA GLY A 75 -6.74 16.37 12.28
C GLY A 75 -5.73 17.50 12.46
N LEU A 76 -5.75 18.50 11.56
CA LEU A 76 -4.86 19.66 11.64
C LEU A 76 -5.12 20.47 12.91
N VAL A 77 -6.37 20.80 13.19
CA VAL A 77 -6.76 21.59 14.37
C VAL A 77 -6.34 20.88 15.66
N ASN A 78 -6.63 19.58 15.77
CA ASN A 78 -6.25 18.78 16.94
C ASN A 78 -4.73 18.67 17.09
N ALA A 79 -4.00 18.46 15.98
CA ALA A 79 -2.54 18.38 15.99
C ALA A 79 -1.91 19.70 16.46
N ILE A 80 -2.42 20.84 15.98
CA ILE A 80 -1.96 22.17 16.38
C ILE A 80 -2.24 22.40 17.86
N ALA A 81 -3.46 22.10 18.33
CA ALA A 81 -3.83 22.24 19.73
C ALA A 81 -2.90 21.43 20.64
N ASN A 82 -2.67 20.15 20.30
CA ASN A 82 -1.80 19.27 21.06
C ASN A 82 -0.34 19.76 21.09
N LEU A 83 0.20 20.23 19.96
CA LEU A 83 1.57 20.75 19.91
C LEU A 83 1.75 22.03 20.74
N LYS A 84 0.73 22.89 20.79
CA LYS A 84 0.73 24.11 21.62
C LYS A 84 0.70 23.79 23.10
N THR A 85 -0.02 22.75 23.52
CA THR A 85 -0.17 22.40 24.95
C THR A 85 0.96 21.54 25.47
N ASP A 86 1.41 20.54 24.71
CA ASP A 86 2.34 19.52 25.21
C ASP A 86 3.82 19.84 24.94
N GLY A 87 4.13 20.80 24.04
CA GLY A 87 5.50 21.15 23.66
C GLY A 87 6.31 19.98 23.06
N LYS A 88 5.68 18.82 22.86
CA LYS A 88 6.28 17.59 22.34
C LYS A 88 5.89 17.46 20.88
N THR A 89 6.88 17.35 20.00
CA THR A 89 6.69 16.81 18.63
C THR A 89 5.74 15.63 18.68
N LEU A 90 4.71 15.63 17.81
CA LEU A 90 3.78 14.51 17.65
C LEU A 90 4.58 13.30 17.15
N LYS A 91 5.16 12.56 18.08
CA LYS A 91 5.90 11.33 17.83
C LYS A 91 4.90 10.19 17.95
N HIS A 92 4.16 9.90 16.89
CA HIS A 92 3.44 8.64 16.85
C HIS A 92 3.67 7.87 15.56
N HIS A 93 4.34 6.75 15.82
CA HIS A 93 4.05 5.42 15.34
C HIS A 93 3.82 5.38 13.83
N ILE A 94 4.88 5.03 13.12
CA ILE A 94 4.77 4.09 12.02
C ILE A 94 3.92 2.96 12.60
N LEU A 95 2.60 3.03 12.40
CA LEU A 95 1.75 1.88 12.56
C LEU A 95 2.40 0.89 11.61
N ASP A 96 3.02 -0.11 12.22
CA ASP A 96 3.41 -1.33 11.56
C ASP A 96 2.14 -1.86 10.87
N ASP A 97 1.91 -1.44 9.62
CA ASP A 97 1.19 -2.25 8.62
C ASP A 97 1.95 -3.59 8.37
N THR A 98 3.00 -3.83 9.16
CA THR A 98 3.75 -5.04 9.47
C THR A 98 3.04 -5.97 10.49
N VAL A 99 1.87 -5.62 11.06
CA VAL A 99 1.01 -6.59 11.76
C VAL A 99 0.30 -7.48 10.73
N GLU A 100 1.13 -8.37 10.17
CA GLU A 100 0.94 -9.56 9.32
C GLU A 100 2.24 -9.80 8.49
N GLN A 101 3.40 -9.36 8.99
CA GLN A 101 4.70 -9.56 8.34
C GLN A 101 5.44 -10.79 8.88
N LYS A 102 4.95 -11.43 9.95
CA LYS A 102 5.59 -12.65 10.49
C LYS A 102 5.26 -13.93 9.71
N ASP A 103 4.23 -13.92 8.86
CA ASP A 103 3.88 -15.06 7.98
C ASP A 103 4.32 -14.87 6.50
N ARG A 104 4.98 -13.75 6.15
CA ARG A 104 5.38 -13.44 4.76
C ARG A 104 6.89 -13.38 4.50
N SER A 105 7.72 -13.69 5.49
CA SER A 105 9.18 -13.60 5.40
C SER A 105 9.83 -14.63 4.46
N LEU A 106 9.08 -15.54 3.83
CA LEU A 106 9.64 -16.56 2.93
C LEU A 106 9.42 -16.34 1.41
N GLN A 107 8.87 -15.21 0.95
CA GLN A 107 8.55 -15.05 -0.49
C GLN A 107 8.94 -13.72 -1.14
N HIS A 108 9.38 -12.69 -0.39
CA HIS A 108 9.71 -11.40 -1.03
C HIS A 108 11.16 -11.36 -1.54
N VAL A 109 11.46 -12.21 -2.52
CA VAL A 109 12.38 -11.78 -3.58
C VAL A 109 11.71 -10.58 -4.24
N ILE A 110 12.43 -9.48 -4.39
CA ILE A 110 12.01 -8.34 -5.22
C ILE A 110 12.03 -8.85 -6.68
N LEU A 111 11.09 -9.72 -7.04
CA LEU A 111 10.86 -10.13 -8.41
C LEU A 111 10.09 -8.97 -9.02
N ALA A 112 10.72 -8.27 -9.97
CA ALA A 112 10.04 -7.31 -10.82
C ALA A 112 8.73 -7.94 -11.30
N THR A 113 7.57 -7.35 -10.94
CA THR A 113 6.28 -7.82 -11.42
C THR A 113 6.35 -7.85 -12.95
N PRO A 114 6.28 -9.03 -13.59
CA PRO A 114 6.40 -9.11 -15.03
C PRO A 114 5.19 -8.42 -15.63
N ASN A 115 5.42 -7.33 -16.36
CA ASN A 115 4.40 -6.70 -17.19
C ASN A 115 4.23 -7.56 -18.44
N THR A 116 3.69 -8.77 -18.29
CA THR A 116 3.49 -9.68 -19.42
C THR A 116 2.33 -9.16 -20.23
N LYS A 117 2.62 -8.47 -21.35
CA LYS A 117 1.69 -8.51 -22.49
C LYS A 117 1.64 -9.97 -22.90
N VAL A 118 0.52 -10.64 -22.62
CA VAL A 118 0.25 -11.97 -23.15
C VAL A 118 0.13 -11.81 -24.67
N ALA A 119 1.21 -12.07 -25.39
CA ALA A 119 1.15 -12.22 -26.83
C ALA A 119 0.31 -13.47 -27.09
N ARG A 120 -0.87 -13.31 -27.69
CA ARG A 120 -1.59 -14.45 -28.27
C ARG A 120 -0.78 -14.89 -29.48
N GLU A 121 0.13 -15.83 -29.29
CA GLU A 121 0.73 -16.54 -30.41
C GLU A 121 -0.33 -17.49 -31.00
N GLY A 122 -0.56 -17.35 -32.30
CA GLY A 122 -1.20 -18.40 -33.10
C GLY A 122 -2.72 -18.37 -33.21
N GLN A 123 -3.30 -17.39 -33.91
CA GLN A 123 -4.38 -17.67 -34.85
C GLN A 123 -4.10 -16.95 -36.16
N VAL A 124 -3.65 -17.73 -37.14
CA VAL A 124 -3.86 -17.48 -38.57
C VAL A 124 -5.35 -17.50 -38.88
#